data_AF-A0A7Y1SIM7-F1
#
_entry.id   AF-A0A7Y1SIM7-F1
#
_cell.length_a   1.000
_cell.length_b   1.000
_cell.length_c   1.000
_cell.angle_alpha   90.00
_cell.angle_beta   90.00
_cell.angle_gamma   90.00
#
_symmetry.space_group_name_H-M   'P 1'
#
loop_
_entity.id
_entity.type
_entity.pdbx_description
1 polymer ?
#
loop_
_entity_poly.entity_id
_entity_poly.type
_entity_poly.pdbx_seq_one_letter_code
_entity_poly.pdbx_strand_id
1 'polypeptide(L)'
;MVSQNLGVDRTVNLEDGLHVYICGAGSPLPDPKRSGPCIGVLAGNQAFVFDAGSGGSRNLGPMGFPTGRTEQIFLTHLHSDHLDGLGEMLLGTWINGNRSTPTPVSGPVGTTKVVDGFNAAYRIDSTYRTAHHGTDIANPSGFGATANEIDFTADSQLVLIDGDIKITAFKVNHEPVSPAFGYRIDYKDRSIAISGDTAYDPNVAEASKGVDVLFHEALNMDMVKTMQAGAENNGAKRMAKIMYDIRDYHTSPVDAAKTAEAAGAKALVLYHIVPMLPNDALIPMFVKGAADEFASKITVSEDGTIVRLPAGSDSILYDNGL
;
A
#
# COMPACT_ATOMS: atom_id res chain seq x y z
N MET A 1 -23.42 17.93 6.88
CA MET A 1 -22.10 17.32 7.12
C MET A 1 -22.09 15.82 6.82
N VAL A 2 -22.87 14.94 7.47
CA VAL A 2 -22.89 13.50 7.09
C VAL A 2 -23.52 13.25 5.71
N SER A 3 -24.66 13.90 5.41
CA SER A 3 -25.34 13.76 4.11
C SER A 3 -24.59 14.36 2.92
N GLN A 4 -23.62 15.24 3.15
CA GLN A 4 -22.88 15.93 2.09
C GLN A 4 -21.79 15.04 1.45
N ASN A 5 -21.40 13.96 2.12
CA ASN A 5 -20.33 13.07 1.67
C ASN A 5 -20.83 11.67 1.33
N LEU A 6 -22.07 11.31 1.67
CA LEU A 6 -22.62 10.00 1.39
C LEU A 6 -22.85 9.83 -0.13
N GLY A 7 -22.13 8.88 -0.75
CA GLY A 7 -22.26 8.57 -2.18
C GLY A 7 -21.60 9.58 -3.12
N VAL A 8 -20.72 10.46 -2.61
CA VAL A 8 -19.98 11.42 -3.45
C VAL A 8 -18.66 10.80 -3.90
N ASP A 9 -18.57 10.47 -5.19
CA ASP A 9 -17.30 10.15 -5.83
C ASP A 9 -16.54 11.45 -6.11
N ARG A 10 -15.53 11.77 -5.30
CA ARG A 10 -14.71 12.98 -5.47
C ARG A 10 -13.74 12.87 -6.65
N THR A 11 -13.48 11.65 -7.13
CA THR A 11 -12.53 11.43 -8.23
C THR A 11 -13.01 11.96 -9.56
N VAL A 12 -14.33 12.17 -9.74
CA VAL A 12 -14.92 12.71 -10.97
C VAL A 12 -14.43 14.12 -11.32
N ASN A 13 -13.89 14.85 -10.34
CA ASN A 13 -13.37 16.20 -10.52
C ASN A 13 -11.84 16.25 -10.58
N LEU A 14 -11.16 15.11 -10.47
CA LEU A 14 -9.71 15.06 -10.64
C LEU A 14 -9.38 15.20 -12.12
N GLU A 15 -8.34 15.96 -12.41
CA GLU A 15 -7.72 15.93 -13.72
C GLU A 15 -7.22 14.52 -14.06
N ASP A 16 -7.16 14.23 -15.36
CA ASP A 16 -6.56 13.01 -15.85
C ASP A 16 -5.09 12.89 -15.39
N GLY A 17 -4.68 11.71 -14.91
CA GLY A 17 -3.38 11.51 -14.32
C GLY A 17 -3.28 10.25 -13.47
N LEU A 18 -2.21 10.17 -12.70
CA LEU A 18 -1.94 9.09 -11.74
C LEU A 18 -2.01 9.67 -10.32
N HIS A 19 -3.01 9.27 -9.53
CA HIS A 19 -3.25 9.81 -8.20
C HIS A 19 -3.12 8.71 -7.16
N VAL A 20 -2.26 8.93 -6.17
CA VAL A 20 -1.91 7.95 -5.14
C VAL A 20 -2.46 8.40 -3.79
N TYR A 21 -3.06 7.46 -3.08
CA TYR A 21 -3.75 7.64 -1.82
C TYR A 21 -3.11 6.70 -0.79
N ILE A 22 -2.35 7.24 0.15
CA ILE A 22 -1.82 6.45 1.27
C ILE A 22 -2.95 6.24 2.27
N CYS A 23 -3.69 5.14 2.10
CA CYS A 23 -4.75 4.74 3.01
C CYS A 23 -4.22 4.09 4.29
N GLY A 24 -2.95 3.66 4.29
CA GLY A 24 -2.29 3.09 5.45
C GLY A 24 -0.77 3.23 5.31
N ALA A 25 -0.16 4.02 6.20
CA ALA A 25 1.29 4.30 6.16
C ALA A 25 2.11 3.52 7.21
N GLY A 26 1.46 2.69 8.02
CA GLY A 26 1.99 2.08 9.24
C GLY A 26 2.55 0.69 9.02
N SER A 27 2.73 -0.03 10.11
CA SER A 27 3.32 -1.37 10.16
C SER A 27 2.55 -2.20 11.19
N PRO A 28 2.99 -3.42 11.59
CA PRO A 28 2.34 -4.14 12.69
C PRO A 28 2.37 -3.39 14.02
N LEU A 29 3.23 -2.37 14.17
CA LEU A 29 3.30 -1.54 15.36
C LEU A 29 2.19 -0.46 15.32
N PRO A 30 1.38 -0.34 16.39
CA PRO A 30 0.27 0.61 16.40
C PRO A 30 0.79 2.05 16.37
N ASP A 31 0.25 2.85 15.45
CA ASP A 31 0.53 4.27 15.31
C ASP A 31 -0.81 5.02 15.19
N PRO A 32 -1.04 6.10 15.94
CA PRO A 32 -2.32 6.83 15.92
C PRO A 32 -2.60 7.55 14.58
N LYS A 33 -1.60 7.70 13.72
CA LYS A 33 -1.68 8.38 12.42
C LYS A 33 -1.43 7.47 11.23
N ARG A 34 -1.09 6.19 11.48
CA ARG A 34 -0.63 5.27 10.44
C ARG A 34 -1.23 3.87 10.63
N SER A 35 -2.24 3.58 9.84
CA SER A 35 -2.90 2.27 9.71
C SER A 35 -2.01 1.29 8.94
N GLY A 36 -2.33 -0.01 8.96
CA GLY A 36 -1.54 -1.04 8.27
C GLY A 36 -1.40 -0.75 6.76
N PRO A 37 -0.29 -1.16 6.11
CA PRO A 37 0.04 -0.82 4.72
C PRO A 37 -1.13 -0.90 3.74
N CYS A 38 -1.42 0.22 3.08
CA CYS A 38 -2.48 0.34 2.08
C CYS A 38 -2.20 1.54 1.18
N ILE A 39 -2.17 1.31 -0.14
CA ILE A 39 -2.01 2.37 -1.15
C ILE A 39 -3.09 2.22 -2.22
N GLY A 40 -3.99 3.20 -2.30
CA GLY A 40 -4.92 3.34 -3.43
C GLY A 40 -4.26 4.07 -4.59
N VAL A 41 -4.44 3.60 -5.82
CA VAL A 41 -3.92 4.23 -7.05
C VAL A 41 -5.07 4.42 -8.02
N LEU A 42 -5.33 5.66 -8.40
CA LEU A 42 -6.27 6.02 -9.46
C LEU A 42 -5.48 6.42 -10.71
N ALA A 43 -5.50 5.57 -11.72
CA ALA A 43 -4.87 5.81 -13.03
C ALA A 43 -5.96 6.18 -14.05
N GLY A 44 -6.06 7.47 -14.37
CA GLY A 44 -7.20 8.02 -15.08
C GLY A 44 -8.50 7.76 -14.32
N ASN A 45 -9.32 6.85 -14.83
CA ASN A 45 -10.59 6.46 -14.22
C ASN A 45 -10.58 5.05 -13.59
N GLN A 46 -9.44 4.36 -13.60
CA GLN A 46 -9.33 3.01 -13.06
C GLN A 46 -8.68 3.03 -11.67
N ALA A 47 -9.26 2.32 -10.73
CA ALA A 47 -8.83 2.31 -9.34
C ALA A 47 -8.24 0.95 -8.96
N PHE A 48 -7.03 0.97 -8.42
CA PHE A 48 -6.31 -0.20 -7.91
C PHE A 48 -5.95 0.02 -6.45
N VAL A 49 -5.80 -1.07 -5.71
CA VAL A 49 -5.32 -1.00 -4.32
C VAL A 49 -4.12 -1.94 -4.18
N PHE A 50 -3.07 -1.46 -3.55
CA PHE A 50 -1.85 -2.20 -3.24
C PHE A 50 -1.78 -2.38 -1.73
N ASP A 51 -1.81 -3.64 -1.30
CA ASP A 51 -1.99 -4.10 0.08
C ASP A 51 -3.31 -3.65 0.72
N ALA A 52 -3.75 -4.41 1.72
CA ALA A 52 -5.02 -4.24 2.39
C ALA A 52 -4.86 -4.38 3.91
N GLY A 53 -3.92 -3.64 4.48
CA GLY A 53 -3.69 -3.59 5.91
C GLY A 53 -4.84 -3.00 6.72
N SER A 54 -4.90 -3.40 8.00
CA SER A 54 -5.90 -2.98 8.98
C SER A 54 -6.05 -1.47 9.03
N GLY A 55 -7.28 -0.97 8.84
CA GLY A 55 -7.62 0.45 8.83
C GLY A 55 -7.62 1.10 7.44
N GLY A 56 -6.89 0.54 6.46
CA GLY A 56 -6.77 1.12 5.13
C GLY A 56 -8.10 1.31 4.39
N SER A 57 -8.95 0.28 4.41
CA SER A 57 -10.30 0.32 3.80
C SER A 57 -11.19 1.43 4.38
N ARG A 58 -11.00 1.80 5.65
CA ARG A 58 -11.78 2.84 6.33
C ARG A 58 -11.33 4.24 5.94
N ASN A 59 -10.05 4.40 5.61
CA ASN A 59 -9.45 5.68 5.26
C ASN A 59 -9.76 6.10 3.81
N LEU A 60 -9.87 5.14 2.89
CA LEU A 60 -10.13 5.41 1.46
C LEU A 60 -11.38 6.27 1.22
N GLY A 61 -12.50 5.95 1.87
CA GLY A 61 -13.76 6.67 1.68
C GLY A 61 -13.67 8.16 2.02
N PRO A 62 -13.26 8.55 3.24
CA PRO A 62 -13.03 9.95 3.61
C PRO A 62 -12.05 10.71 2.71
N MET A 63 -11.00 10.02 2.23
CA MET A 63 -10.04 10.57 1.25
C MET A 63 -10.66 10.83 -0.13
N GLY A 64 -11.86 10.31 -0.39
CA GLY A 64 -12.55 10.43 -1.68
C GLY A 64 -12.09 9.43 -2.73
N PHE A 65 -11.41 8.34 -2.34
CA PHE A 65 -11.05 7.25 -3.24
C PHE A 65 -12.28 6.38 -3.55
N PRO A 66 -12.45 5.89 -4.79
CA PRO A 66 -13.68 5.24 -5.21
C PRO A 66 -13.60 3.74 -4.92
N THR A 67 -13.66 3.33 -3.65
CA THR A 67 -13.50 1.91 -3.25
C THR A 67 -14.48 0.96 -3.96
N GLY A 68 -15.70 1.41 -4.28
CA GLY A 68 -16.66 0.61 -5.04
C GLY A 68 -16.22 0.34 -6.49
N ARG A 69 -15.33 1.17 -7.05
CA ARG A 69 -14.78 1.05 -8.39
C ARG A 69 -13.38 0.43 -8.41
N THR A 70 -12.91 -0.11 -7.28
CA THR A 70 -11.62 -0.83 -7.25
C THR A 70 -11.71 -2.02 -8.21
N GLU A 71 -10.92 -1.97 -9.28
CA GLU A 71 -10.89 -2.97 -10.33
C GLU A 71 -10.17 -4.24 -9.86
N GLN A 72 -9.04 -4.05 -9.16
CA GLN A 72 -8.18 -5.12 -8.68
C GLN A 72 -7.38 -4.69 -7.45
N ILE A 73 -7.12 -5.66 -6.58
CA ILE A 73 -6.23 -5.53 -5.42
C ILE A 73 -4.94 -6.31 -5.73
N PHE A 74 -3.78 -5.73 -5.42
CA PHE A 74 -2.47 -6.35 -5.53
C PHE A 74 -1.85 -6.48 -4.13
N LEU A 75 -1.40 -7.67 -3.77
CA LEU A 75 -0.65 -7.92 -2.53
C LEU A 75 0.84 -7.97 -2.84
N THR A 76 1.65 -7.23 -2.08
CA THR A 76 3.11 -7.24 -2.18
C THR A 76 3.68 -8.55 -1.66
N HIS A 77 3.20 -8.99 -0.49
CA HIS A 77 3.55 -10.26 0.13
C HIS A 77 2.46 -10.72 1.12
N LEU A 78 2.66 -11.87 1.78
CA LEU A 78 1.64 -12.51 2.62
C LEU A 78 1.89 -12.37 4.13
N HIS A 79 2.45 -11.24 4.58
CA HIS A 79 2.41 -10.88 6.01
C HIS A 79 1.04 -10.35 6.40
N SER A 80 0.71 -10.50 7.69
CA SER A 80 -0.61 -10.16 8.21
C SER A 80 -0.97 -8.69 8.02
N ASP A 81 -0.06 -7.77 8.29
CA ASP A 81 -0.33 -6.33 8.23
C ASP A 81 -0.56 -5.80 6.80
N HIS A 82 -0.24 -6.59 5.77
CA HIS A 82 -0.54 -6.26 4.37
C HIS A 82 -1.87 -6.85 3.87
N LEU A 83 -2.54 -7.70 4.66
CA LEU A 83 -3.75 -8.42 4.21
C LEU A 83 -4.86 -8.56 5.26
N ASP A 84 -4.61 -8.23 6.53
CA ASP A 84 -5.56 -8.42 7.63
C ASP A 84 -6.84 -7.57 7.50
N GLY A 85 -6.78 -6.46 6.78
CA GLY A 85 -7.91 -5.62 6.38
C GLY A 85 -8.62 -6.05 5.09
N LEU A 86 -8.16 -7.09 4.40
CA LEU A 86 -8.68 -7.51 3.09
C LEU A 86 -10.17 -7.83 3.14
N GLY A 87 -10.65 -8.53 4.17
CA GLY A 87 -12.07 -8.85 4.30
C GLY A 87 -12.99 -7.61 4.34
N GLU A 88 -12.58 -6.57 5.07
CA GLU A 88 -13.32 -5.30 5.13
C GLU A 88 -13.27 -4.57 3.77
N MET A 89 -12.11 -4.57 3.10
CA MET A 89 -11.97 -4.04 1.75
C MET A 89 -12.91 -4.75 0.75
N LEU A 90 -12.96 -6.08 0.77
CA LEU A 90 -13.80 -6.87 -0.13
C LEU A 90 -15.29 -6.58 0.07
N LEU A 91 -15.76 -6.45 1.32
CA LEU A 91 -17.12 -5.99 1.59
C LEU A 91 -17.40 -4.61 1.01
N GLY A 92 -16.45 -3.68 1.14
CA GLY A 92 -16.53 -2.34 0.56
C GLY A 92 -16.67 -2.39 -0.96
N THR A 93 -15.80 -3.14 -1.64
CA THR A 93 -15.87 -3.30 -3.11
C THR A 93 -17.17 -3.95 -3.57
N TRP A 94 -17.70 -4.92 -2.82
CA TRP A 94 -18.93 -5.63 -3.18
C TRP A 94 -20.17 -4.75 -2.99
N ILE A 95 -20.39 -4.25 -1.78
CA ILE A 95 -21.62 -3.55 -1.40
C ILE A 95 -21.65 -2.13 -1.97
N ASN A 96 -20.54 -1.40 -1.92
CA ASN A 96 -20.50 -0.03 -2.44
C ASN A 96 -20.27 0.02 -3.95
N GLY A 97 -19.73 -1.05 -4.54
CA GLY A 97 -19.41 -1.14 -5.97
C GLY A 97 -20.48 -1.76 -6.84
N ASN A 98 -21.55 -2.32 -6.26
CA ASN A 98 -22.56 -3.09 -6.98
C ASN A 98 -21.94 -4.16 -7.90
N ARG A 99 -20.91 -4.86 -7.40
CA ARG A 99 -20.16 -5.84 -8.21
C ARG A 99 -21.04 -7.03 -8.56
N SER A 100 -20.92 -7.50 -9.80
CA SER A 100 -21.56 -8.73 -10.30
C SER A 100 -20.61 -9.92 -10.39
N THR A 101 -19.32 -9.69 -10.16
CA THR A 101 -18.28 -10.71 -10.05
C THR A 101 -17.38 -10.41 -8.86
N PRO A 102 -16.75 -11.43 -8.23
CA PRO A 102 -15.87 -11.20 -7.08
C PRO A 102 -14.69 -10.27 -7.45
N THR A 103 -14.07 -9.68 -6.44
CA THR A 103 -12.93 -8.77 -6.65
C THR A 103 -11.66 -9.56 -7.01
N PRO A 104 -10.98 -9.26 -8.14
CA PRO A 104 -9.68 -9.83 -8.43
C PRO A 104 -8.65 -9.42 -7.38
N VAL A 105 -7.93 -10.39 -6.84
CA VAL A 105 -6.80 -10.19 -5.93
C VAL A 105 -5.59 -10.89 -6.54
N SER A 106 -4.58 -10.11 -6.92
CA SER A 106 -3.30 -10.64 -7.38
C SER A 106 -2.26 -10.59 -6.28
N GLY A 107 -1.35 -11.54 -6.24
CA GLY A 107 -0.26 -11.56 -5.27
C GLY A 107 0.64 -12.78 -5.45
N PRO A 108 1.63 -12.99 -4.58
CA PRO A 108 2.51 -14.16 -4.66
C PRO A 108 1.77 -15.49 -4.51
N VAL A 109 2.44 -16.58 -4.89
CA VAL A 109 1.99 -17.96 -4.61
C VAL A 109 1.55 -18.08 -3.14
N GLY A 110 0.34 -18.59 -2.91
CA GLY A 110 -0.32 -18.61 -1.61
C GLY A 110 -1.49 -17.62 -1.49
N THR A 111 -1.62 -16.66 -2.41
CA THR A 111 -2.76 -15.73 -2.48
C THR A 111 -4.09 -16.47 -2.57
N THR A 112 -4.16 -17.61 -3.27
CA THR A 112 -5.39 -18.43 -3.35
C THR A 112 -5.86 -18.86 -1.96
N LYS A 113 -4.93 -19.32 -1.11
CA LYS A 113 -5.24 -19.77 0.26
C LYS A 113 -5.74 -18.62 1.13
N VAL A 114 -5.15 -17.43 0.97
CA VAL A 114 -5.58 -16.22 1.70
C VAL A 114 -7.00 -15.82 1.28
N VAL A 115 -7.25 -15.72 -0.03
CA VAL A 115 -8.56 -15.37 -0.59
C VAL A 115 -9.64 -16.36 -0.17
N ASP A 116 -9.37 -17.66 -0.26
CA ASP A 116 -10.30 -18.71 0.19
C ASP A 116 -10.62 -18.59 1.68
N GLY A 117 -9.62 -18.26 2.50
CA GLY A 117 -9.79 -18.01 3.93
C GLY A 117 -10.73 -16.84 4.22
N PHE A 118 -10.54 -15.71 3.54
CA PHE A 118 -11.42 -14.53 3.70
C PHE A 118 -12.83 -14.78 3.15
N ASN A 119 -12.94 -15.44 1.99
CA ASN A 119 -14.24 -15.84 1.42
C ASN A 119 -15.01 -16.72 2.41
N ALA A 120 -14.33 -17.68 3.06
CA ALA A 120 -14.94 -18.53 4.08
C ALA A 120 -15.35 -17.74 5.33
N ALA A 121 -14.45 -16.88 5.85
CA ALA A 121 -14.70 -16.09 7.05
C ALA A 121 -15.91 -15.15 6.91
N TYR A 122 -16.09 -14.55 5.74
CA TYR A 122 -17.18 -13.60 5.47
C TYR A 122 -18.43 -14.26 4.87
N ARG A 123 -18.42 -15.58 4.64
CA ARG A 123 -19.54 -16.28 3.99
C ARG A 123 -20.84 -16.12 4.75
N ILE A 124 -20.82 -16.23 6.08
CA ILE A 124 -22.02 -16.11 6.91
C ILE A 124 -22.60 -14.69 6.79
N ASP A 125 -21.77 -13.65 6.90
CA ASP A 125 -22.19 -12.25 6.75
C ASP A 125 -22.84 -11.97 5.38
N SER A 126 -22.28 -12.54 4.30
CA SER A 126 -22.83 -12.39 2.94
C SER A 126 -24.29 -12.85 2.83
N THR A 127 -24.67 -13.89 3.58
CA THR A 127 -26.04 -14.43 3.57
C THR A 127 -27.01 -13.48 4.26
N TYR A 128 -26.60 -12.86 5.36
CA TYR A 128 -27.43 -11.88 6.08
C TYR A 128 -27.65 -10.62 5.24
N ARG A 129 -26.60 -10.13 4.57
CA ARG A 129 -26.69 -8.95 3.70
C ARG A 129 -27.61 -9.19 2.52
N THR A 130 -27.46 -10.32 1.83
CA THR A 130 -28.32 -10.70 0.71
C THR A 130 -29.78 -10.84 1.17
N ALA A 131 -30.01 -11.52 2.29
CA ALA A 131 -31.36 -11.70 2.82
C ALA A 131 -32.02 -10.39 3.26
N HIS A 132 -31.24 -9.44 3.78
CA HIS A 132 -31.75 -8.16 4.27
C HIS A 132 -31.94 -7.11 3.16
N HIS A 133 -30.99 -6.99 2.23
CA HIS A 133 -30.97 -5.94 1.20
C HIS A 133 -31.47 -6.41 -0.18
N GLY A 134 -31.64 -7.71 -0.39
CA GLY A 134 -31.96 -8.28 -1.69
C GLY A 134 -30.74 -8.39 -2.62
N THR A 135 -30.90 -9.14 -3.71
CA THR A 135 -29.83 -9.44 -4.67
C THR A 135 -29.42 -8.24 -5.52
N ASP A 136 -30.25 -7.21 -5.61
CA ASP A 136 -29.95 -6.01 -6.40
C ASP A 136 -28.90 -5.12 -5.71
N ILE A 137 -28.81 -5.19 -4.38
CA ILE A 137 -27.86 -4.39 -3.57
C ILE A 137 -26.71 -5.26 -3.09
N ALA A 138 -27.01 -6.48 -2.62
CA ALA A 138 -26.03 -7.44 -2.16
C ALA A 138 -26.03 -8.65 -3.11
N ASN A 139 -25.54 -8.44 -4.33
CA ASN A 139 -25.52 -9.45 -5.37
C ASN A 139 -24.60 -10.62 -4.99
N PRO A 140 -25.11 -11.85 -4.76
CA PRO A 140 -24.27 -12.97 -4.34
C PRO A 140 -23.13 -13.31 -5.32
N SER A 141 -23.29 -13.03 -6.60
CA SER A 141 -22.24 -13.25 -7.62
C SER A 141 -21.05 -12.31 -7.47
N GLY A 142 -21.23 -11.15 -6.83
CA GLY A 142 -20.16 -10.20 -6.53
C GLY A 142 -19.43 -10.44 -5.21
N PHE A 143 -19.88 -11.39 -4.39
CA PHE A 143 -19.32 -11.61 -3.06
C PHE A 143 -17.90 -12.17 -3.12
N GLY A 144 -17.03 -11.63 -2.26
CA GLY A 144 -15.69 -12.17 -2.00
C GLY A 144 -14.67 -11.76 -3.07
N ALA A 145 -13.66 -12.61 -3.25
CA ALA A 145 -12.58 -12.41 -4.21
C ALA A 145 -12.26 -13.66 -5.03
N THR A 146 -11.61 -13.44 -6.17
CA THR A 146 -10.90 -14.46 -6.96
C THR A 146 -9.40 -14.16 -6.92
N ALA A 147 -8.58 -15.19 -6.69
CA ALA A 147 -7.14 -15.05 -6.63
C ALA A 147 -6.46 -15.23 -8.00
N ASN A 148 -5.44 -14.43 -8.25
CA ASN A 148 -4.49 -14.59 -9.36
C ASN A 148 -3.08 -14.67 -8.76
N GLU A 149 -2.47 -15.85 -8.77
CA GLU A 149 -1.10 -16.01 -8.26
C GLU A 149 -0.07 -15.57 -9.30
N ILE A 150 0.81 -14.68 -8.88
CA ILE A 150 1.95 -14.19 -9.63
C ILE A 150 3.14 -15.10 -9.30
N ASP A 151 3.63 -15.80 -10.32
CA ASP A 151 4.79 -16.69 -10.23
C ASP A 151 5.68 -16.49 -11.45
N PHE A 152 6.82 -15.82 -11.24
CA PHE A 152 7.81 -15.57 -12.28
C PHE A 152 9.23 -15.76 -11.77
N THR A 153 10.10 -16.28 -12.63
CA THR A 153 11.51 -16.53 -12.30
C THR A 153 12.41 -15.33 -12.58
N ALA A 154 12.04 -14.47 -13.53
CA ALA A 154 12.73 -13.21 -13.83
C ALA A 154 12.69 -12.22 -12.64
N ASP A 155 13.35 -11.07 -12.79
CA ASP A 155 13.35 -10.01 -11.77
C ASP A 155 12.05 -9.19 -11.78
N SER A 156 11.33 -9.19 -12.91
CA SER A 156 10.03 -8.53 -13.06
C SER A 156 9.13 -9.19 -14.10
N GLN A 157 7.82 -8.91 -14.02
CA GLN A 157 6.80 -9.37 -14.96
C GLN A 157 5.70 -8.31 -15.11
N LEU A 158 5.27 -8.04 -16.35
CA LEU A 158 4.06 -7.27 -16.62
C LEU A 158 2.84 -8.10 -16.19
N VAL A 159 2.10 -7.63 -15.18
CA VAL A 159 0.96 -8.34 -14.59
C VAL A 159 -0.39 -7.77 -15.01
N LEU A 160 -0.43 -6.53 -15.49
CA LEU A 160 -1.63 -5.91 -16.06
C LEU A 160 -1.25 -4.95 -17.18
N ILE A 161 -2.04 -4.99 -18.26
CA ILE A 161 -2.07 -3.98 -19.31
C ILE A 161 -3.52 -3.69 -19.67
N ASP A 162 -3.92 -2.42 -19.54
CA ASP A 162 -5.25 -1.96 -19.97
C ASP A 162 -5.17 -0.51 -20.46
N GLY A 163 -5.39 -0.31 -21.76
CA GLY A 163 -5.20 0.98 -22.42
C GLY A 163 -3.80 1.55 -22.18
N ASP A 164 -3.74 2.74 -21.56
CA ASP A 164 -2.49 3.44 -21.23
C ASP A 164 -1.86 2.98 -19.90
N ILE A 165 -2.51 2.06 -19.17
CA ILE A 165 -2.06 1.58 -17.86
C ILE A 165 -1.21 0.33 -18.03
N LYS A 166 -0.05 0.31 -17.37
CA LYS A 166 0.79 -0.87 -17.22
C LYS A 166 1.16 -1.05 -15.75
N ILE A 167 0.97 -2.25 -15.22
CA ILE A 167 1.43 -2.62 -13.88
C ILE A 167 2.41 -3.77 -14.02
N THR A 168 3.63 -3.55 -13.51
CA THR A 168 4.73 -4.51 -13.53
C THR A 168 5.07 -4.89 -12.09
N ALA A 169 4.98 -6.17 -11.74
CA ALA A 169 5.49 -6.69 -10.48
C ALA A 169 7.00 -6.93 -10.59
N PHE A 170 7.77 -6.66 -9.54
CA PHE A 170 9.20 -6.96 -9.47
C PHE A 170 9.56 -7.57 -8.13
N LYS A 171 10.56 -8.44 -8.10
CA LYS A 171 11.02 -9.11 -6.88
C LYS A 171 11.74 -8.14 -5.96
N VAL A 172 11.56 -8.34 -4.66
CA VAL A 172 12.29 -7.63 -3.60
C VAL A 172 12.82 -8.62 -2.57
N ASN A 173 13.75 -8.17 -1.73
CA ASN A 173 14.41 -9.02 -0.73
C ASN A 173 13.78 -8.84 0.65
N HIS A 174 12.84 -9.71 1.00
CA HIS A 174 12.17 -9.70 2.31
C HIS A 174 12.26 -11.07 3.01
N GLU A 175 13.36 -11.79 2.82
CA GLU A 175 13.54 -13.12 3.42
C GLU A 175 13.41 -13.08 4.95
N PRO A 176 12.75 -14.08 5.59
CA PRO A 176 12.31 -15.35 5.03
C PRO A 176 10.95 -15.33 4.32
N VAL A 177 10.36 -14.14 4.12
CA VAL A 177 9.10 -14.01 3.39
C VAL A 177 9.38 -14.02 1.90
N SER A 178 9.00 -15.12 1.26
CA SER A 178 9.29 -15.36 -0.14
C SER A 178 8.15 -16.13 -0.80
N PRO A 179 7.65 -15.71 -1.98
CA PRO A 179 8.07 -14.50 -2.70
C PRO A 179 7.48 -13.21 -2.11
N ALA A 180 8.20 -12.10 -2.29
CA ALA A 180 7.77 -10.74 -1.99
C ALA A 180 8.00 -9.82 -3.20
N PHE A 181 7.12 -8.85 -3.40
CA PHE A 181 7.12 -8.00 -4.58
C PHE A 181 6.99 -6.50 -4.26
N GLY A 182 7.57 -5.70 -5.15
CA GLY A 182 7.13 -4.33 -5.40
C GLY A 182 6.37 -4.24 -6.73
N TYR A 183 5.76 -3.08 -6.99
CA TYR A 183 4.98 -2.81 -8.19
C TYR A 183 5.36 -1.46 -8.81
N ARG A 184 5.62 -1.46 -10.11
CA ARG A 184 5.70 -0.24 -10.94
C ARG A 184 4.39 -0.04 -11.68
N ILE A 185 3.89 1.20 -11.66
CA ILE A 185 2.68 1.60 -12.36
C ILE A 185 3.02 2.74 -13.29
N ASP A 186 2.81 2.52 -14.59
CA ASP A 186 2.93 3.54 -15.62
C ASP A 186 1.53 3.88 -16.15
N TYR A 187 1.23 5.17 -16.29
CA TYR A 187 0.02 5.69 -16.93
C TYR A 187 0.36 6.90 -17.79
N LYS A 188 0.23 6.75 -19.11
CA LYS A 188 0.64 7.77 -20.10
C LYS A 188 2.09 8.20 -19.89
N ASP A 189 2.33 9.46 -19.56
CA ASP A 189 3.63 10.08 -19.30
C ASP A 189 4.01 10.10 -17.80
N ARG A 190 3.19 9.49 -16.93
CA ARG A 190 3.39 9.46 -15.48
C ARG A 190 3.73 8.07 -14.97
N SER A 191 4.53 7.98 -13.92
CA SER A 191 4.91 6.68 -13.35
C SER A 191 5.25 6.74 -11.87
N ILE A 192 4.94 5.67 -11.16
CA ILE A 192 5.31 5.45 -9.75
C ILE A 192 5.86 4.04 -9.55
N ALA A 193 6.57 3.83 -8.45
CA ALA A 193 6.89 2.50 -7.95
C ALA A 193 6.56 2.38 -6.45
N ILE A 194 6.10 1.21 -6.02
CA ILE A 194 5.78 0.84 -4.65
C ILE A 194 6.71 -0.33 -4.29
N SER A 195 7.50 -0.22 -3.22
CA SER A 195 8.51 -1.22 -2.89
C SER A 195 7.95 -2.53 -2.35
N GLY A 196 6.81 -2.51 -1.65
CA GLY A 196 6.53 -3.55 -0.65
C GLY A 196 7.52 -3.46 0.51
N ASP A 197 7.62 -4.52 1.31
CA ASP A 197 8.66 -4.64 2.32
C ASP A 197 9.90 -5.27 1.71
N THR A 198 11.07 -4.76 2.07
CA THR A 198 12.36 -5.19 1.56
C THR A 198 13.51 -4.68 2.41
N ALA A 199 14.55 -5.50 2.58
CA ALA A 199 15.90 -5.01 2.83
C ALA A 199 16.40 -4.19 1.63
N TYR A 200 17.51 -3.47 1.80
CA TYR A 200 18.12 -2.77 0.66
C TYR A 200 18.36 -3.76 -0.50
N ASP A 201 17.74 -3.48 -1.64
CA ASP A 201 17.79 -4.32 -2.83
C ASP A 201 17.98 -3.44 -4.09
N PRO A 202 19.11 -3.56 -4.80
CA PRO A 202 19.36 -2.82 -6.04
C PRO A 202 18.29 -3.05 -7.12
N ASN A 203 17.56 -4.17 -7.10
CA ASN A 203 16.49 -4.43 -8.05
C ASN A 203 15.33 -3.42 -7.92
N VAL A 204 15.10 -2.88 -6.71
CA VAL A 204 14.09 -1.82 -6.51
C VAL A 204 14.47 -0.58 -7.30
N ALA A 205 15.75 -0.19 -7.30
CA ALA A 205 16.22 0.95 -8.08
C ALA A 205 16.14 0.67 -9.60
N GLU A 206 16.49 -0.54 -10.04
CA GLU A 206 16.41 -0.96 -11.44
C GLU A 206 14.96 -0.91 -11.95
N ALA A 207 14.02 -1.51 -11.21
CA ALA A 207 12.61 -1.52 -11.57
C ALA A 207 11.98 -0.11 -11.53
N SER A 208 12.47 0.76 -10.64
CA SER A 208 11.96 2.12 -10.43
C SER A 208 12.63 3.18 -11.30
N LYS A 209 13.45 2.79 -12.30
CA LYS A 209 14.18 3.76 -13.13
C LYS A 209 13.25 4.83 -13.74
N GLY A 210 13.57 6.08 -13.44
CA GLY A 210 12.95 7.27 -14.00
C GLY A 210 11.52 7.56 -13.53
N VAL A 211 11.06 6.92 -12.45
CA VAL A 211 9.70 7.16 -11.94
C VAL A 211 9.54 8.60 -11.43
N ASP A 212 8.31 9.14 -11.51
CA ASP A 212 8.02 10.43 -10.87
C ASP A 212 8.14 10.31 -9.35
N VAL A 213 7.60 9.24 -8.77
CA VAL A 213 7.59 9.06 -7.32
C VAL A 213 7.88 7.61 -6.97
N LEU A 214 8.88 7.41 -6.10
CA LEU A 214 9.13 6.15 -5.44
C LEU A 214 8.45 6.14 -4.06
N PHE A 215 7.55 5.20 -3.85
CA PHE A 215 6.96 4.87 -2.55
C PHE A 215 7.75 3.71 -1.95
N HIS A 216 8.48 3.97 -0.86
CA HIS A 216 9.40 3.00 -0.27
C HIS A 216 9.09 2.75 1.22
N GLU A 217 9.20 1.49 1.65
CA GLU A 217 9.17 1.16 3.08
C GLU A 217 10.34 1.81 3.83
N ALA A 218 10.19 2.03 5.14
CA ALA A 218 11.28 2.60 5.93
C ALA A 218 11.27 2.18 7.40
N LEU A 219 12.40 1.60 7.82
CA LEU A 219 12.71 1.27 9.20
C LEU A 219 13.92 2.06 9.73
N ASN A 220 13.71 2.94 10.72
CA ASN A 220 14.80 3.63 11.40
C ASN A 220 15.50 2.72 12.43
N MET A 221 16.69 2.24 12.05
CA MET A 221 17.49 1.28 12.81
C MET A 221 17.84 1.75 14.23
N ASP A 222 18.15 3.03 14.42
CA ASP A 222 18.60 3.54 15.73
C ASP A 222 17.43 3.75 16.69
N MET A 223 16.26 4.14 16.18
CA MET A 223 15.03 4.19 16.96
C MET A 223 14.60 2.79 17.38
N VAL A 224 14.68 1.80 16.49
CA VAL A 224 14.38 0.39 16.82
C VAL A 224 15.36 -0.17 17.85
N LYS A 225 16.67 0.12 17.75
CA LYS A 225 17.65 -0.25 18.81
C LYS A 225 17.30 0.38 20.17
N THR A 226 16.81 1.61 20.16
CA THR A 226 16.37 2.30 21.39
C THR A 226 15.14 1.60 21.99
N MET A 227 14.18 1.17 21.16
CA MET A 227 13.03 0.36 21.60
C MET A 227 13.45 -1.01 22.14
N GLN A 228 14.42 -1.68 21.50
CA GLN A 228 15.01 -2.92 22.00
C GLN A 228 15.56 -2.73 23.41
N ALA A 229 16.42 -1.72 23.63
CA ALA A 229 16.99 -1.44 24.94
C ALA A 229 15.90 -1.10 25.99
N GLY A 230 14.87 -0.35 25.60
CA GLY A 230 13.71 -0.08 26.45
C GLY A 230 12.97 -1.36 26.85
N ALA A 231 12.75 -2.29 25.91
CA ALA A 231 12.12 -3.58 26.18
C ALA A 231 12.98 -4.46 27.10
N GLU A 232 14.30 -4.46 26.93
CA GLU A 232 15.25 -5.18 27.80
C GLU A 232 15.18 -4.65 29.25
N ASN A 233 15.23 -3.33 29.42
CA ASN A 233 15.13 -2.67 30.72
C ASN A 233 13.81 -2.98 31.45
N ASN A 234 12.72 -3.16 30.68
CA ASN A 234 11.41 -3.53 31.20
C ASN A 234 11.24 -5.05 31.43
N GLY A 235 12.27 -5.86 31.18
CA GLY A 235 12.21 -7.32 31.27
C GLY A 235 11.37 -7.99 30.17
N ALA A 236 10.94 -7.25 29.15
CA ALA A 236 10.11 -7.71 28.04
C ALA A 236 10.96 -8.44 26.98
N LYS A 237 11.61 -9.54 27.37
CA LYS A 237 12.58 -10.28 26.53
C LYS A 237 12.07 -10.65 25.13
N ARG A 238 10.78 -11.02 25.01
CA ARG A 238 10.17 -11.35 23.71
C ARG A 238 10.09 -10.13 22.79
N MET A 239 9.70 -8.97 23.33
CA MET A 239 9.62 -7.73 22.55
C MET A 239 11.03 -7.27 22.14
N ALA A 240 12.01 -7.36 23.03
CA ALA A 240 13.40 -7.07 22.69
C ALA A 240 13.90 -7.93 21.52
N LYS A 241 13.60 -9.24 21.53
CA LYS A 241 13.97 -10.14 20.42
C LYS A 241 13.30 -9.72 19.10
N ILE A 242 12.02 -9.37 19.12
CA ILE A 242 11.32 -8.89 17.91
C ILE A 242 11.97 -7.61 17.39
N MET A 243 12.25 -6.63 18.25
CA MET A 243 12.92 -5.38 17.83
C MET A 243 14.33 -5.63 17.27
N TYR A 244 15.01 -6.67 17.73
CA TYR A 244 16.29 -7.08 17.16
C TYR A 244 16.11 -7.70 15.76
N ASP A 245 15.14 -8.60 15.61
CA ASP A 245 14.92 -9.39 14.40
C ASP A 245 14.40 -8.58 13.22
N ILE A 246 13.58 -7.56 13.44
CA ILE A 246 13.03 -6.75 12.34
C ILE A 246 14.09 -5.90 11.61
N ARG A 247 15.36 -5.94 12.01
CA ARG A 247 16.38 -5.00 11.52
C ARG A 247 17.11 -5.46 10.26
N ASP A 248 17.02 -6.73 9.87
CA ASP A 248 17.82 -7.31 8.79
C ASP A 248 17.04 -7.63 7.51
N TYR A 249 15.73 -7.41 7.49
CA TYR A 249 14.87 -7.61 6.32
C TYR A 249 14.01 -6.39 5.94
N HIS A 250 14.38 -5.20 6.41
CA HIS A 250 13.75 -3.90 6.13
C HIS A 250 14.79 -2.84 5.72
N THR A 251 14.35 -1.74 5.11
CA THR A 251 15.22 -0.71 4.53
C THR A 251 15.30 0.52 5.42
N SER A 252 16.51 1.08 5.62
CA SER A 252 16.65 2.34 6.35
C SER A 252 16.19 3.55 5.53
N PRO A 253 15.74 4.67 6.13
CA PRO A 253 15.43 5.89 5.39
C PRO A 253 16.58 6.41 4.51
N VAL A 254 17.83 6.18 4.93
CA VAL A 254 19.04 6.51 4.17
C VAL A 254 19.19 5.61 2.95
N ASP A 255 18.94 4.31 3.09
CA ASP A 255 19.05 3.36 1.98
C ASP A 255 17.85 3.46 1.02
N ALA A 256 16.66 3.82 1.51
CA ALA A 256 15.53 4.21 0.66
C ALA A 256 15.86 5.47 -0.17
N ALA A 257 16.54 6.46 0.43
CA ALA A 257 17.03 7.63 -0.29
C ALA A 257 18.08 7.27 -1.36
N LYS A 258 19.05 6.40 -1.05
CA LYS A 258 19.99 5.87 -2.07
C LYS A 258 19.28 5.14 -3.19
N THR A 259 18.24 4.38 -2.88
CA THR A 259 17.42 3.67 -3.88
C THR A 259 16.70 4.67 -4.79
N ALA A 260 16.12 5.74 -4.22
CA ALA A 260 15.48 6.80 -4.99
C ALA A 260 16.47 7.55 -5.90
N GLU A 261 17.66 7.87 -5.40
CA GLU A 261 18.74 8.51 -6.17
C GLU A 261 19.21 7.59 -7.31
N ALA A 262 19.48 6.31 -7.02
CA ALA A 262 19.91 5.32 -8.02
C ALA A 262 18.84 5.06 -9.10
N ALA A 263 17.56 5.15 -8.73
CA ALA A 263 16.43 5.08 -9.66
C ALA A 263 16.30 6.36 -10.51
N GLY A 264 16.88 7.48 -10.09
CA GLY A 264 16.60 8.79 -10.68
C GLY A 264 15.15 9.22 -10.46
N ALA A 265 14.56 8.86 -9.32
CA ALA A 265 13.20 9.24 -8.97
C ALA A 265 13.10 10.76 -8.75
N LYS A 266 11.98 11.40 -9.15
CA LYS A 266 11.80 12.84 -8.93
C LYS A 266 11.42 13.17 -7.47
N ALA A 267 10.80 12.23 -6.76
CA ALA A 267 10.48 12.35 -5.34
C ALA A 267 10.46 10.98 -4.63
N LEU A 268 10.64 11.00 -3.31
CA LEU A 268 10.57 9.84 -2.43
C LEU A 268 9.45 10.04 -1.39
N VAL A 269 8.57 9.06 -1.27
CA VAL A 269 7.54 9.00 -0.23
C VAL A 269 7.78 7.75 0.59
N LEU A 270 8.06 7.92 1.87
CA LEU A 270 8.23 6.82 2.81
C LEU A 270 6.86 6.41 3.36
N TYR A 271 6.58 5.11 3.30
CA TYR A 271 5.44 4.46 3.96
C TYR A 271 5.96 3.25 4.73
N HIS A 272 5.08 2.45 5.34
CA HIS A 272 5.48 1.36 6.24
C HIS A 272 6.48 1.82 7.30
N ILE A 273 6.03 2.79 8.09
CA ILE A 273 6.90 3.52 9.01
C ILE A 273 7.19 2.67 10.25
N VAL A 274 8.45 2.26 10.39
CA VAL A 274 8.94 1.50 11.55
C VAL A 274 10.09 2.25 12.25
N PRO A 275 10.00 2.55 13.55
CA PRO A 275 8.87 2.26 14.42
C PRO A 275 7.75 3.30 14.28
N MET A 276 6.67 3.12 15.04
CA MET A 276 5.61 4.12 15.21
C MET A 276 6.17 5.52 15.48
N LEU A 277 5.59 6.54 14.86
CA LEU A 277 5.90 7.96 15.09
C LEU A 277 4.65 8.65 15.68
N PRO A 278 4.40 8.51 16.99
CA PRO A 278 3.20 9.05 17.64
C PRO A 278 3.15 10.59 17.67
N ASN A 279 4.25 11.25 17.26
CA ASN A 279 4.36 12.70 17.17
C ASN A 279 5.30 13.08 16.03
N ASP A 280 4.90 14.06 15.22
CA ASP A 280 5.66 14.54 14.05
C ASP A 280 7.03 15.14 14.42
N ALA A 281 7.23 15.54 15.68
CA ALA A 281 8.53 15.98 16.18
C ALA A 281 9.63 14.90 16.05
N LEU A 282 9.25 13.62 15.87
CA LEU A 282 10.18 12.52 15.63
C LEU A 282 10.57 12.35 14.16
N ILE A 283 9.85 12.96 13.22
CA ILE A 283 10.11 12.83 11.78
C ILE A 283 11.56 13.23 11.42
N PRO A 284 12.11 14.36 11.90
CA PRO A 284 13.51 14.72 11.60
C PRO A 284 14.53 13.70 12.11
N MET A 285 14.23 13.01 13.22
CA MET A 285 15.07 11.93 13.73
C MET A 285 14.93 10.67 12.87
N PHE A 286 13.70 10.37 12.43
CA PHE A 286 13.40 9.24 11.56
C PHE A 286 14.17 9.33 10.24
N VAL A 287 14.15 10.47 9.55
CA VAL A 287 14.83 10.63 8.24
C VAL A 287 16.27 11.14 8.33
N LYS A 288 16.89 11.12 9.51
CA LYS A 288 18.24 11.69 9.71
C LYS A 288 19.25 11.05 8.74
N GLY A 289 19.91 11.89 7.94
CA GLY A 289 20.93 11.49 6.95
C GLY A 289 20.36 11.16 5.56
N ALA A 290 19.05 11.00 5.40
CA ALA A 290 18.45 10.65 4.10
C ALA A 290 18.62 11.77 3.05
N ALA A 291 18.59 13.03 3.49
CA ALA A 291 18.79 14.19 2.62
C ALA A 291 20.23 14.34 2.08
N ASP A 292 21.20 13.62 2.67
CA ASP A 292 22.57 13.59 2.16
C ASP A 292 22.70 12.65 0.94
N GLU A 293 21.76 11.70 0.79
CA GLU A 293 21.76 10.70 -0.28
C GLU A 293 20.77 11.03 -1.41
N PHE A 294 19.70 11.77 -1.12
CA PHE A 294 18.69 12.18 -2.11
C PHE A 294 18.32 13.65 -1.91
N ALA A 295 18.73 14.48 -2.87
CA ALA A 295 18.56 15.94 -2.78
C ALA A 295 17.12 16.40 -3.05
N SER A 296 16.31 15.57 -3.70
CA SER A 296 14.92 15.83 -4.03
C SER A 296 13.99 15.64 -2.83
N LYS A 297 12.70 15.92 -3.00
CA LYS A 297 11.73 15.89 -1.91
C LYS A 297 11.59 14.49 -1.31
N ILE A 298 11.80 14.39 0.01
CA ILE A 298 11.50 13.21 0.84
C ILE A 298 10.27 13.54 1.69
N THR A 299 9.25 12.68 1.67
CA THR A 299 8.02 12.82 2.45
C THR A 299 7.85 11.59 3.34
N VAL A 300 7.69 11.77 4.66
CA VAL A 300 7.21 10.70 5.55
C VAL A 300 5.70 10.74 5.53
N SER A 301 5.06 9.74 4.92
CA SER A 301 3.60 9.72 4.79
C SER A 301 2.91 9.38 6.12
N GLU A 302 1.66 9.80 6.19
CA GLU A 302 0.66 9.38 7.18
C GLU A 302 -0.62 9.00 6.43
N ASP A 303 -1.56 8.35 7.13
CA ASP A 303 -2.87 8.06 6.56
C ASP A 303 -3.49 9.37 6.05
N GLY A 304 -4.04 9.35 4.84
CA GLY A 304 -4.58 10.57 4.22
C GLY A 304 -3.61 11.28 3.28
N THR A 305 -2.31 10.94 3.27
CA THR A 305 -1.37 11.52 2.30
C THR A 305 -1.80 11.21 0.87
N ILE A 306 -1.95 12.24 0.03
CA ILE A 306 -2.30 12.11 -1.39
C ILE A 306 -1.17 12.71 -2.23
N VAL A 307 -0.79 12.00 -3.29
CA VAL A 307 0.15 12.47 -4.31
C VAL A 307 -0.53 12.45 -5.67
N ARG A 308 -0.60 13.59 -6.34
CA ARG A 308 -1.29 13.73 -7.64
C ARG A 308 -0.28 14.02 -8.74
N LEU A 309 -0.39 13.26 -9.81
CA LEU A 309 0.47 13.32 -10.98
C LEU A 309 -0.40 13.58 -12.23
N PRO A 310 -0.78 14.84 -12.53
CA PRO A 310 -1.55 15.17 -13.74
C PRO A 310 -0.83 14.72 -15.02
N ALA A 311 -1.54 14.09 -15.95
CA ALA A 311 -0.99 13.72 -17.26
C ALA A 311 -0.64 14.97 -18.08
N GLY A 312 0.40 14.88 -18.91
CA GLY A 312 0.90 16.01 -19.72
C GLY A 312 1.58 17.11 -18.90
N SER A 313 2.09 16.79 -17.70
CA SER A 313 2.70 17.73 -16.76
C SER A 313 3.80 17.06 -15.95
N ASP A 314 4.84 17.81 -15.60
CA ASP A 314 5.89 17.38 -14.66
C ASP A 314 5.53 17.65 -13.19
N SER A 315 4.32 18.15 -12.92
CA SER A 315 3.92 18.52 -11.55
C SER A 315 3.73 17.29 -10.67
N ILE A 316 4.25 17.37 -9.45
CA ILE A 316 4.00 16.43 -8.35
C ILE A 316 3.32 17.22 -7.23
N LEU A 317 2.01 17.04 -7.10
CA LEU A 317 1.20 17.79 -6.14
C LEU A 317 0.93 16.91 -4.91
N TYR A 318 0.92 17.54 -3.73
CA TYR A 318 0.69 16.86 -2.46
C TYR A 318 -0.53 17.45 -1.77
N ASP A 319 -1.35 16.60 -1.17
CA ASP A 319 -2.53 16.96 -0.41
C ASP A 319 -2.69 16.02 0.80
N ASN A 320 -3.62 16.32 1.71
CA ASN A 320 -4.04 15.41 2.77
C ASN A 320 -5.57 15.29 2.80
N GLY A 321 -6.06 14.06 2.70
CA GLY A 321 -7.48 13.72 2.60
C GLY A 321 -8.19 13.39 3.92
N LEU A 322 -7.51 13.46 5.07
CA LEU A 322 -8.06 13.15 6.41
C LEU A 322 -8.00 14.34 7.39
#